data_AF-A0A841MW31-F1
#
_entry.id   AF-A0A841MW31-F1
#
_cell.length_a   1.000
_cell.length_b   1.000
_cell.length_c   1.000
_cell.angle_alpha   90.00
_cell.angle_beta   90.00
_cell.angle_gamma   90.00
#
_symmetry.space_group_name_H-M   'P 1'
#
loop_
_entity.id
_entity.type
_entity.pdbx_description
1 polymer ?
#
loop_
_entity_poly.entity_id
_entity_poly.type
_entity_poly.pdbx_seq_one_letter_code
_entity_poly.pdbx_strand_id
1 'polypeptide(L)'
;MAGVDFRTTTQTQRRLLSRYFVRGWWTDVNDMEITEASYGDTVKFHLQTQSIPNDRDVILKLFDDDTVLNTSEDQEDDQVGLVYSESGRPALQDRIDLNKKIIKTITLDNLELFAKNENDGILELYFKCSYDNEVDIKFPDMPTNYLKVIGTPKILLVNGHWNRAAHAMGMSPGSGGEGYWDFFTRDVKRYKNSADQYFGIKSKEPLYVDGSSSWGGSESGSERKTRGYDYCKENFNEIKKGLGKEKIYLISHSEGGAHAAGICKYLSEQGIEIGESLMLSADEGDEFSVEGNYPCYQIVAGYLSKDWLTRKTIFHIDPVVMDNKVQGVNRYGVYISNGGFGTVHGITIGESTFGLVSKLKNIVVIPALNSRGGSVHQTSPMDEDWYRIDDYVLYNKKIDLYPRLNSNISEAYYQRQD
;
A
#
# COMPACT_ATOMS: atom_id res chain seq x y z
N MET A 1 -61.81 -36.15 -1.50
CA MET A 1 -61.36 -34.87 -2.07
C MET A 1 -60.11 -35.14 -2.90
N ALA A 2 -60.04 -34.49 -4.05
CA ALA A 2 -59.03 -34.65 -5.08
C ALA A 2 -57.78 -33.79 -4.82
N GLY A 3 -56.63 -34.27 -5.33
CA GLY A 3 -55.46 -33.47 -5.73
C GLY A 3 -54.61 -32.88 -4.59
N VAL A 4 -53.29 -32.70 -4.70
CA VAL A 4 -52.42 -32.61 -5.89
C VAL A 4 -50.99 -32.99 -5.46
N ASP A 5 -50.35 -33.89 -6.22
CA ASP A 5 -48.91 -34.11 -6.18
C ASP A 5 -48.20 -32.95 -6.91
N PHE A 6 -47.28 -32.27 -6.24
CA PHE A 6 -46.31 -31.42 -6.92
C PHE A 6 -45.21 -32.29 -7.52
N ARG A 7 -45.42 -32.74 -8.76
CA ARG A 7 -44.34 -33.10 -9.67
C ARG A 7 -43.86 -31.84 -10.38
N THR A 8 -42.76 -31.28 -9.93
CA THR A 8 -41.91 -30.43 -10.77
C THR A 8 -40.61 -31.16 -11.04
N THR A 9 -40.66 -32.18 -11.90
CA THR A 9 -39.54 -32.43 -12.82
C THR A 9 -39.58 -31.34 -13.87
N THR A 10 -39.19 -30.12 -13.49
CA THR A 10 -38.66 -29.19 -14.46
C THR A 10 -37.26 -29.70 -14.76
N GLN A 11 -37.16 -30.64 -15.71
CA GLN A 11 -35.93 -30.74 -16.48
C GLN A 11 -35.79 -29.38 -17.13
N THR A 12 -35.01 -28.49 -16.51
CA THR A 12 -34.43 -27.36 -17.20
C THR A 12 -33.66 -27.99 -18.34
N GLN A 13 -34.22 -27.95 -19.55
CA GLN A 13 -33.46 -28.20 -20.77
C GLN A 13 -32.33 -27.19 -20.72
N ARG A 14 -31.16 -27.60 -20.20
CA ARG A 14 -29.90 -26.91 -20.48
C ARG A 14 -29.82 -26.90 -21.99
N ARG A 15 -30.05 -25.74 -22.59
CA ARG A 15 -29.72 -25.50 -23.99
C ARG A 15 -28.27 -25.97 -24.13
N LEU A 16 -28.05 -27.03 -24.90
CA LEU A 16 -26.70 -27.49 -25.22
C LEU A 16 -26.03 -26.32 -25.93
N LEU A 17 -25.17 -25.59 -25.21
CA LEU A 17 -24.37 -24.49 -25.75
C LEU A 17 -23.44 -24.99 -26.86
N SER A 18 -23.07 -26.27 -26.80
CA SER A 18 -22.14 -26.92 -27.70
C SER A 18 -22.41 -28.43 -27.76
N ARG A 19 -22.09 -29.04 -28.91
CA ARG A 19 -22.08 -30.50 -29.11
C ARG A 19 -20.90 -31.14 -28.40
N TYR A 20 -19.78 -30.42 -28.25
CA TYR A 20 -18.50 -30.96 -27.79
C TYR A 20 -18.07 -30.48 -26.40
N PHE A 21 -18.60 -29.37 -25.93
CA PHE A 21 -18.24 -28.72 -24.67
C PHE A 21 -19.43 -28.70 -23.71
N VAL A 22 -19.19 -29.03 -22.44
CA VAL A 22 -20.22 -29.14 -21.41
C VAL A 22 -20.22 -27.91 -20.51
N ARG A 23 -19.06 -27.55 -19.96
CA ARG A 23 -18.86 -26.39 -19.09
C ARG A 23 -17.38 -26.07 -18.94
N GLY A 24 -17.07 -24.82 -18.61
CA GLY A 24 -15.74 -24.41 -18.14
C GLY A 24 -15.85 -23.64 -16.83
N TRP A 25 -14.84 -23.75 -15.97
CA TRP A 25 -14.78 -23.05 -14.68
C TRP A 25 -13.33 -22.89 -14.21
N TRP A 26 -13.13 -21.97 -13.28
CA TRP A 26 -11.83 -21.68 -12.68
C TRP A 26 -11.71 -22.29 -11.30
N THR A 27 -10.53 -22.73 -10.91
CA THR A 27 -10.20 -23.10 -9.54
C THR A 27 -8.88 -22.50 -9.09
N ASP A 28 -8.69 -22.40 -7.77
CA ASP A 28 -7.38 -22.16 -7.18
C ASP A 28 -6.46 -23.41 -7.29
N VAL A 29 -5.26 -23.33 -6.71
CA VAL A 29 -4.31 -24.45 -6.67
C VAL A 29 -4.84 -25.67 -5.91
N ASN A 30 -5.79 -25.49 -5.00
CA ASN A 30 -6.41 -26.52 -4.16
C ASN A 30 -7.69 -27.10 -4.77
N ASP A 31 -7.98 -26.78 -6.04
CA ASP A 31 -9.17 -27.23 -6.78
C ASP A 31 -10.51 -26.70 -6.21
N MET A 32 -10.48 -25.58 -5.48
CA MET A 32 -11.68 -24.86 -5.06
C MET A 32 -12.14 -23.93 -6.17
N GLU A 33 -13.43 -23.99 -6.56
CA GLU A 33 -13.98 -23.10 -7.60
C GLU A 33 -13.89 -21.62 -7.19
N ILE A 34 -13.43 -20.77 -8.10
CA ILE A 34 -13.22 -19.32 -7.88
C ILE A 34 -13.77 -18.50 -9.04
N THR A 35 -14.09 -17.24 -8.76
CA THR A 35 -14.41 -16.20 -9.76
C THR A 35 -13.51 -14.98 -9.62
N GLU A 36 -12.61 -14.97 -8.64
CA GLU A 36 -11.67 -13.88 -8.37
C GLU A 36 -10.28 -14.46 -8.08
N ALA A 37 -9.24 -13.77 -8.55
CA ALA A 37 -7.84 -14.07 -8.27
C ALA A 37 -7.02 -12.77 -8.21
N SER A 38 -5.83 -12.82 -7.61
CA SER A 38 -4.87 -11.71 -7.64
C SER A 38 -3.89 -11.86 -8.80
N TYR A 39 -3.31 -10.74 -9.25
CA TYR A 39 -2.15 -10.79 -10.14
C TYR A 39 -1.02 -11.63 -9.53
N GLY A 40 -0.43 -12.50 -10.34
CA GLY A 40 0.61 -13.45 -9.96
C GLY A 40 0.14 -14.71 -9.23
N ASP A 41 -1.16 -14.89 -8.99
CA ASP A 41 -1.69 -16.16 -8.50
C ASP A 41 -1.56 -17.24 -9.58
N THR A 42 -1.38 -18.49 -9.14
CA THR A 42 -1.54 -19.66 -9.99
C THR A 42 -2.96 -20.18 -9.89
N VAL A 43 -3.65 -20.28 -11.02
CA VAL A 43 -5.03 -20.76 -11.14
C VAL A 43 -5.09 -21.94 -12.11
N LYS A 44 -6.21 -22.69 -12.08
CA LYS A 44 -6.48 -23.75 -13.04
C LYS A 44 -7.80 -23.45 -13.76
N PHE A 45 -7.78 -23.49 -15.08
CA PHE A 45 -9.00 -23.52 -15.89
C PHE A 45 -9.36 -24.98 -16.19
N HIS A 46 -10.60 -25.35 -15.91
CA HIS A 46 -11.13 -26.67 -16.20
C HIS A 46 -12.12 -26.57 -17.35
N LEU A 47 -11.96 -27.42 -18.36
CA LEU A 47 -12.93 -27.56 -19.45
C LEU A 47 -13.43 -29.00 -19.48
N GLN A 48 -14.74 -29.18 -19.29
CA GLN A 48 -15.40 -30.46 -19.45
C GLN A 48 -15.93 -30.60 -20.87
N THR A 49 -15.55 -31.70 -21.53
CA THR A 49 -15.93 -32.02 -22.90
C THR A 49 -16.88 -33.21 -22.94
N GLN A 50 -17.56 -33.38 -24.07
CA GLN A 50 -18.37 -34.54 -24.39
C GLN A 50 -18.13 -34.91 -25.86
N SER A 51 -18.26 -36.19 -26.20
CA SER A 51 -18.19 -36.67 -27.59
C SER A 51 -16.89 -36.38 -28.37
N ILE A 52 -15.89 -35.74 -27.79
CA ILE A 52 -14.54 -35.64 -28.35
C ILE A 52 -13.75 -36.92 -27.98
N PRO A 53 -13.10 -37.62 -28.92
CA PRO A 53 -12.23 -38.76 -28.62
C PRO A 53 -11.08 -38.39 -27.68
N ASN A 54 -10.59 -39.34 -26.89
CA ASN A 54 -9.37 -39.13 -26.08
C ASN A 54 -8.17 -38.86 -27.01
N ASP A 55 -7.13 -38.21 -26.47
CA ASP A 55 -5.90 -37.88 -27.21
C ASP A 55 -6.10 -36.93 -28.42
N ARG A 56 -7.23 -36.22 -28.47
CA ARG A 56 -7.46 -35.14 -29.42
C ARG A 56 -7.16 -33.79 -28.79
N ASP A 57 -6.67 -32.89 -29.63
CA ASP A 57 -6.33 -31.53 -29.24
C ASP A 57 -7.55 -30.62 -29.38
N VAL A 58 -7.74 -29.76 -28.39
CA VAL A 58 -8.71 -28.66 -28.39
C VAL A 58 -7.92 -27.36 -28.40
N ILE A 59 -8.37 -26.37 -29.16
CA ILE A 59 -7.77 -25.04 -29.14
C ILE A 59 -8.37 -24.25 -27.98
N LEU A 60 -7.51 -23.73 -27.10
CA LEU A 60 -7.89 -22.88 -25.98
C LEU A 60 -7.12 -21.56 -26.09
N LYS A 61 -7.84 -20.46 -26.35
CA LYS A 61 -7.29 -19.11 -26.38
C LYS A 61 -7.87 -18.29 -25.23
N LEU A 62 -7.00 -17.68 -24.43
CA LEU A 62 -7.39 -16.81 -23.32
C LEU A 62 -7.68 -15.41 -23.86
N PHE A 63 -8.74 -14.80 -23.35
CA PHE A 63 -9.17 -13.45 -23.67
C PHE A 63 -9.49 -12.69 -22.39
N ASP A 64 -9.32 -11.38 -22.47
CA ASP A 64 -9.94 -10.41 -21.58
C ASP A 64 -11.28 -9.94 -22.18
N ASP A 65 -12.25 -9.61 -21.34
CA ASP A 65 -13.57 -9.14 -21.79
C ASP A 65 -13.65 -7.62 -21.68
N ASP A 66 -13.33 -6.94 -22.78
CA ASP A 66 -13.35 -5.47 -22.85
C ASP A 66 -14.78 -4.92 -23.04
N THR A 67 -15.79 -5.79 -22.95
CA THR A 67 -17.20 -5.44 -23.07
C THR A 67 -17.68 -4.68 -21.83
N VAL A 68 -17.71 -3.36 -21.90
CA VAL A 68 -18.32 -2.55 -20.83
C VAL A 68 -19.85 -2.68 -20.89
N LEU A 69 -20.41 -3.52 -20.02
CA LEU A 69 -21.86 -3.71 -19.91
C LEU A 69 -22.60 -2.35 -19.76
N ASN A 70 -23.45 -2.04 -20.73
CA ASN A 70 -24.29 -0.83 -20.81
C ASN A 70 -23.61 0.49 -21.25
N THR A 71 -22.49 0.43 -21.97
CA THR A 71 -21.99 1.59 -22.72
C THR A 71 -21.97 1.30 -24.23
N SER A 72 -21.82 2.35 -25.04
CA SER A 72 -21.69 2.23 -26.51
C SER A 72 -20.26 1.95 -26.98
N GLU A 73 -19.36 1.64 -26.05
CA GLU A 73 -17.94 1.39 -26.29
C GLU A 73 -17.67 -0.12 -26.23
N ASP A 74 -18.19 -0.87 -27.20
CA ASP A 74 -17.71 -2.23 -27.45
C ASP A 74 -16.31 -2.13 -28.06
N GLN A 75 -15.29 -2.57 -27.31
CA GLN A 75 -13.95 -2.80 -27.85
C GLN A 75 -13.80 -4.29 -28.22
N GLU A 76 -12.87 -4.61 -29.12
CA GLU A 76 -12.61 -6.01 -29.46
C GLU A 76 -11.82 -6.68 -28.33
N ASP A 77 -12.36 -7.79 -27.79
CA ASP A 77 -11.70 -8.60 -26.75
C ASP A 77 -10.19 -8.83 -27.02
N ASP A 78 -9.35 -8.40 -26.08
CA ASP A 78 -7.91 -8.60 -26.16
C ASP A 78 -7.50 -10.08 -25.95
N GLN A 79 -6.78 -10.65 -26.92
CA GLN A 79 -6.25 -12.01 -26.77
C GLN A 79 -5.00 -12.01 -25.87
N VAL A 80 -5.07 -12.75 -24.76
CA VAL A 80 -3.93 -12.96 -23.86
C VAL A 80 -3.10 -14.16 -24.35
N GLY A 81 -1.88 -13.88 -24.80
CA GLY A 81 -0.95 -14.91 -25.28
C GLY A 81 -0.42 -15.80 -24.16
N LEU A 82 -0.76 -17.10 -24.19
CA LEU A 82 -0.23 -18.08 -23.23
C LEU A 82 1.01 -18.78 -23.77
N VAL A 83 2.01 -18.99 -22.91
CA VAL A 83 3.25 -19.72 -23.22
C VAL A 83 3.56 -20.77 -22.15
N TYR A 84 4.23 -21.86 -22.54
CA TYR A 84 4.74 -22.85 -21.59
C TYR A 84 6.01 -22.32 -20.89
N SER A 85 6.01 -22.29 -19.55
CA SER A 85 7.12 -21.75 -18.75
C SER A 85 8.48 -22.39 -19.04
N GLU A 86 8.52 -23.69 -19.32
CA GLU A 86 9.77 -24.42 -19.58
C GLU A 86 10.39 -24.14 -20.96
N SER A 87 9.56 -23.81 -21.95
CA SER A 87 10.00 -23.75 -23.36
C SER A 87 9.77 -22.40 -24.04
N GLY A 88 8.98 -21.51 -23.43
CA GLY A 88 8.54 -20.24 -24.02
C GLY A 88 7.64 -20.39 -25.26
N ARG A 89 7.25 -21.62 -25.62
CA ARG A 89 6.42 -21.87 -26.81
C ARG A 89 4.96 -21.51 -26.55
N PRO A 90 4.22 -21.01 -27.56
CA PRO A 90 2.79 -20.76 -27.44
C PRO A 90 1.99 -21.99 -26.98
N ALA A 91 1.16 -21.82 -25.97
CA ALA A 91 0.31 -22.85 -25.37
C ALA A 91 -1.13 -22.73 -25.90
N LEU A 92 -1.30 -22.98 -27.22
CA LEU A 92 -2.55 -22.79 -27.96
C LEU A 92 -3.51 -23.99 -27.94
N GLN A 93 -2.99 -25.17 -27.58
CA GLN A 93 -3.71 -26.44 -27.67
C GLN A 93 -3.46 -27.26 -26.42
N ASP A 94 -4.51 -27.93 -25.94
CA ASP A 94 -4.44 -28.88 -24.86
C ASP A 94 -5.10 -30.19 -25.25
N ARG A 95 -4.55 -31.28 -24.72
CA ARG A 95 -5.03 -32.64 -24.98
C ARG A 95 -6.04 -33.06 -23.92
N ILE A 96 -7.12 -33.68 -24.38
CA ILE A 96 -8.17 -34.20 -23.49
C ILE A 96 -7.67 -35.42 -22.71
N ASP A 97 -7.90 -35.40 -21.40
CA ASP A 97 -7.57 -36.50 -20.50
C ASP A 97 -8.52 -37.69 -20.63
N LEU A 98 -8.23 -38.78 -19.90
CA LEU A 98 -9.07 -39.99 -19.91
C LEU A 98 -10.49 -39.76 -19.37
N ASN A 99 -10.71 -38.67 -18.62
CA ASN A 99 -11.97 -38.29 -17.99
C ASN A 99 -12.76 -37.26 -18.81
N LYS A 100 -12.38 -37.00 -20.07
CA LYS A 100 -13.00 -35.98 -20.93
C LYS A 100 -12.86 -34.55 -20.40
N LYS A 101 -11.79 -34.28 -19.67
CA LYS A 101 -11.46 -32.97 -19.12
C LYS A 101 -10.13 -32.46 -19.65
N ILE A 102 -10.01 -31.14 -19.68
CA ILE A 102 -8.76 -30.42 -19.83
C ILE A 102 -8.59 -29.59 -18.56
N ILE A 103 -7.38 -29.61 -18.01
CA ILE A 103 -7.00 -28.76 -16.88
C ILE A 103 -5.78 -27.95 -17.34
N LYS A 104 -5.94 -26.64 -17.44
CA LYS A 104 -4.89 -25.72 -17.86
C LYS A 104 -4.45 -24.87 -16.66
N THR A 105 -3.24 -25.10 -16.18
CA THR A 105 -2.65 -24.32 -15.09
C THR A 105 -2.04 -23.03 -15.67
N ILE A 106 -2.35 -21.89 -15.07
CA ILE A 106 -1.94 -20.56 -15.53
C ILE A 106 -1.41 -19.77 -14.34
N THR A 107 -0.28 -19.11 -14.50
CA THR A 107 0.18 -18.08 -13.57
C THR A 107 -0.20 -16.72 -14.13
N LEU A 108 -0.91 -15.91 -13.35
CA LEU A 108 -1.46 -14.61 -13.74
C LEU A 108 -0.40 -13.49 -13.70
N ASP A 109 0.79 -13.76 -14.22
CA ASP A 109 1.92 -12.83 -14.29
C ASP A 109 1.96 -12.12 -15.66
N ASN A 110 2.57 -10.93 -15.70
CA ASN A 110 2.75 -10.12 -16.92
C ASN A 110 1.43 -9.65 -17.57
N LEU A 111 0.37 -9.51 -16.78
CA LEU A 111 -0.94 -9.02 -17.22
C LEU A 111 -1.13 -7.50 -17.00
N GLU A 112 -0.12 -6.81 -16.50
CA GLU A 112 -0.22 -5.39 -16.11
C GLU A 112 -0.45 -4.45 -17.31
N LEU A 113 -0.10 -4.86 -18.53
CA LEU A 113 -0.40 -4.08 -19.74
C LEU A 113 -1.89 -4.10 -20.07
N PHE A 114 -2.56 -5.24 -19.94
CA PHE A 114 -4.01 -5.35 -20.12
C PHE A 114 -4.72 -4.53 -19.04
N ALA A 115 -4.25 -4.66 -17.79
CA ALA A 115 -4.80 -3.92 -16.66
C ALA A 115 -4.78 -2.39 -16.88
N LYS A 116 -3.78 -1.87 -17.61
CA LYS A 116 -3.67 -0.43 -17.91
C LYS A 116 -4.76 0.09 -18.84
N ASN A 117 -5.36 -0.76 -19.65
CA ASN A 117 -6.45 -0.39 -20.55
C ASN A 117 -7.83 -0.44 -19.85
N GLU A 118 -7.95 -1.21 -18.77
CA GLU A 118 -9.23 -1.39 -18.07
C GLU A 118 -9.67 -0.22 -17.19
N ASN A 119 -10.81 0.40 -17.48
CA ASN A 119 -11.26 1.59 -16.73
C ASN A 119 -11.43 1.34 -15.22
N ASP A 120 -11.86 0.14 -14.82
CA ASP A 120 -12.01 -0.25 -13.41
C ASP A 120 -10.79 -1.01 -12.84
N GLY A 121 -9.84 -1.39 -13.70
CA GLY A 121 -8.63 -2.11 -13.34
C GLY A 121 -8.83 -3.57 -12.95
N ILE A 122 -9.95 -4.16 -13.35
CA ILE A 122 -10.25 -5.59 -13.23
C ILE A 122 -10.08 -6.21 -14.61
N LEU A 123 -9.40 -7.35 -14.70
CA LEU A 123 -9.41 -8.16 -15.93
C LEU A 123 -10.48 -9.24 -15.82
N GLU A 124 -11.24 -9.48 -16.87
CA GLU A 124 -12.32 -10.45 -16.93
C GLU A 124 -11.93 -11.61 -17.84
N LEU A 125 -11.17 -12.56 -17.29
CA LEU A 125 -10.56 -13.61 -18.09
C LEU A 125 -11.50 -14.78 -18.42
N TYR A 126 -11.51 -15.16 -19.70
CA TYR A 126 -12.25 -16.32 -20.21
C TYR A 126 -11.55 -16.99 -21.40
N PHE A 127 -11.98 -18.20 -21.75
CA PHE A 127 -11.46 -18.95 -22.88
C PHE A 127 -12.43 -18.97 -24.05
N LYS A 128 -11.91 -18.73 -25.26
CA LYS A 128 -12.54 -19.16 -26.52
C LYS A 128 -12.02 -20.56 -26.86
N CYS A 129 -12.94 -21.54 -26.89
CA CYS A 129 -12.66 -22.95 -27.14
C CYS A 129 -13.10 -23.35 -28.55
N SER A 130 -12.25 -24.07 -29.27
CA SER A 130 -12.58 -24.56 -30.62
C SER A 130 -12.24 -26.03 -30.82
N TYR A 131 -13.14 -26.77 -31.47
CA TYR A 131 -12.95 -28.15 -31.91
C TYR A 131 -13.85 -28.48 -33.10
N ASP A 132 -13.28 -29.16 -34.11
CA ASP A 132 -13.97 -29.56 -35.35
C ASP A 132 -14.68 -28.37 -36.03
N ASN A 133 -16.01 -28.34 -36.05
CA ASN A 133 -16.82 -27.29 -36.66
C ASN A 133 -17.34 -26.25 -35.65
N GLU A 134 -17.05 -26.39 -34.36
CA GLU A 134 -17.42 -25.42 -33.32
C GLU A 134 -16.20 -24.54 -33.02
N VAL A 135 -16.35 -23.25 -33.30
CA VAL A 135 -15.25 -22.26 -33.22
C VAL A 135 -15.62 -21.20 -32.20
N ASP A 136 -14.62 -20.84 -31.38
CA ASP A 136 -14.65 -19.74 -30.42
C ASP A 136 -15.85 -19.74 -29.44
N ILE A 137 -16.21 -20.92 -28.95
CA ILE A 137 -17.23 -21.06 -27.89
C ILE A 137 -16.65 -20.52 -26.57
N LYS A 138 -17.29 -19.51 -25.97
CA LYS A 138 -16.82 -18.85 -24.76
C LYS A 138 -17.08 -19.70 -23.51
N PHE A 139 -16.06 -19.86 -22.67
CA PHE A 139 -16.15 -20.49 -21.35
C PHE A 139 -15.38 -19.74 -20.25
N PRO A 140 -15.93 -19.58 -19.04
CA PRO A 140 -17.29 -19.98 -18.62
C PRO A 140 -18.38 -19.35 -19.48
N ASP A 141 -19.57 -19.93 -19.54
CA ASP A 141 -20.61 -19.56 -20.52
C ASP A 141 -21.34 -18.25 -20.18
N MET A 142 -21.20 -17.80 -18.94
CA MET A 142 -21.76 -16.56 -18.42
C MET A 142 -20.62 -15.60 -18.06
N PRO A 143 -20.64 -14.34 -18.54
CA PRO A 143 -19.63 -13.33 -18.22
C PRO A 143 -19.44 -13.10 -16.71
N THR A 144 -20.50 -13.25 -15.91
CA THR A 144 -20.43 -13.16 -14.45
C THR A 144 -19.54 -14.21 -13.80
N ASN A 145 -19.15 -15.25 -14.53
CA ASN A 145 -18.28 -16.32 -14.08
C ASN A 145 -16.86 -16.23 -14.67
N TYR A 146 -16.56 -15.20 -15.47
CA TYR A 146 -15.20 -14.94 -15.91
C TYR A 146 -14.31 -14.69 -14.69
N LEU A 147 -13.04 -15.05 -14.81
CA LEU A 147 -12.11 -14.89 -13.70
C LEU A 147 -11.71 -13.42 -13.60
N LYS A 148 -12.17 -12.76 -12.54
CA LYS A 148 -11.78 -11.40 -12.23
C LYS A 148 -10.37 -11.38 -11.64
N VAL A 149 -9.43 -10.76 -12.32
CA VAL A 149 -8.07 -10.56 -11.79
C VAL A 149 -7.99 -9.15 -11.20
N ILE A 150 -7.80 -9.07 -9.89
CA ILE A 150 -7.92 -7.83 -9.13
C ILE A 150 -6.57 -7.47 -8.51
N GLY A 151 -6.20 -6.19 -8.61
CA GLY A 151 -5.07 -5.62 -7.90
C GLY A 151 -5.29 -5.59 -6.39
N THR A 152 -4.22 -5.54 -5.61
CA THR A 152 -4.33 -5.25 -4.17
C THR A 152 -3.39 -4.10 -3.81
N PRO A 153 -3.89 -3.04 -3.15
CA PRO A 153 -3.03 -1.95 -2.70
C PRO A 153 -2.03 -2.47 -1.66
N LYS A 154 -0.86 -1.84 -1.62
CA LYS A 154 0.24 -2.27 -0.77
C LYS A 154 0.64 -1.21 0.22
N ILE A 155 1.03 -1.65 1.42
CA ILE A 155 1.66 -0.80 2.43
C ILE A 155 3.10 -1.28 2.62
N LEU A 156 4.06 -0.38 2.44
CA LEU A 156 5.45 -0.59 2.84
C LEU A 156 5.68 0.06 4.20
N LEU A 157 6.21 -0.72 5.13
CA LEU A 157 6.61 -0.27 6.45
C LEU A 157 8.13 -0.20 6.51
N VAL A 158 8.67 1.02 6.43
CA VAL A 158 10.11 1.29 6.30
C VAL A 158 10.68 1.72 7.66
N ASN A 159 11.41 0.83 8.33
CA ASN A 159 11.94 1.14 9.66
C ASN A 159 13.23 1.98 9.62
N GLY A 160 13.55 2.61 10.75
CA GLY A 160 14.86 3.22 10.99
C GLY A 160 15.77 2.37 11.87
N HIS A 161 16.71 3.01 12.57
CA HIS A 161 17.76 2.35 13.33
C HIS A 161 17.26 1.37 14.42
N TRP A 162 17.90 0.21 14.52
CA TRP A 162 17.66 -0.80 15.55
C TRP A 162 18.97 -1.30 16.17
N ASN A 163 18.92 -1.78 17.41
CA ASN A 163 20.11 -2.24 18.14
C ASN A 163 19.79 -3.38 19.12
N ARG A 164 20.41 -4.55 18.91
CA ARG A 164 20.24 -5.74 19.76
C ARG A 164 20.63 -5.53 21.23
N ALA A 165 21.70 -4.79 21.51
CA ALA A 165 22.18 -4.59 22.87
C ALA A 165 21.26 -3.62 23.65
N ALA A 166 20.82 -2.54 23.01
CA ALA A 166 19.84 -1.62 23.59
C ALA A 166 18.45 -2.27 23.74
N HIS A 167 18.09 -3.18 22.83
CA HIS A 167 16.86 -3.96 22.93
C HIS A 167 16.82 -4.88 24.16
N ALA A 168 17.94 -5.48 24.55
CA ALA A 168 18.02 -6.27 25.79
C ALA A 168 17.72 -5.43 27.04
N MET A 169 17.85 -4.10 26.96
CA MET A 169 17.48 -3.15 28.01
C MET A 169 16.08 -2.52 27.80
N GLY A 170 15.34 -2.94 26.77
CA GLY A 170 14.02 -2.42 26.43
C GLY A 170 14.02 -0.99 25.87
N MET A 171 15.17 -0.51 25.41
CA MET A 171 15.37 0.91 25.02
C MET A 171 15.28 1.16 23.51
N SER A 172 15.33 0.11 22.69
CA SER A 172 15.36 0.19 21.22
C SER A 172 14.82 -1.10 20.59
N PRO A 173 14.36 -1.10 19.34
CA PRO A 173 14.08 -2.32 18.61
C PRO A 173 15.30 -3.23 18.45
N GLY A 174 15.09 -4.55 18.46
CA GLY A 174 16.17 -5.54 18.40
C GLY A 174 16.54 -6.02 16.99
N SER A 175 15.71 -5.68 16.00
CA SER A 175 15.89 -6.03 14.59
C SER A 175 15.12 -5.04 13.72
N GLY A 176 15.50 -4.94 12.44
CA GLY A 176 14.72 -4.27 11.41
C GLY A 176 13.51 -5.11 10.96
N GLY A 177 12.84 -4.65 9.91
CA GLY A 177 11.67 -5.28 9.35
C GLY A 177 10.51 -5.38 10.35
N GLU A 178 9.78 -6.49 10.33
CA GLU A 178 8.62 -6.72 11.19
C GLU A 178 8.92 -6.55 12.70
N GLY A 179 10.07 -7.04 13.17
CA GLY A 179 10.46 -6.93 14.59
C GLY A 179 10.63 -5.49 15.08
N TYR A 180 10.91 -4.55 14.17
CA TYR A 180 10.94 -3.13 14.48
C TYR A 180 9.56 -2.60 14.82
N TRP A 181 8.59 -2.90 13.96
CA TRP A 181 7.22 -2.44 14.08
C TRP A 181 6.52 -3.14 15.24
N ASP A 182 6.80 -4.41 15.47
CA ASP A 182 6.28 -5.17 16.62
C ASP A 182 6.75 -4.57 17.95
N PHE A 183 8.01 -4.14 18.06
CA PHE A 183 8.53 -3.50 19.27
C PHE A 183 7.71 -2.28 19.69
N PHE A 184 7.33 -1.41 18.74
CA PHE A 184 6.60 -0.18 19.03
C PHE A 184 5.08 -0.40 19.13
N THR A 185 4.51 -1.20 18.22
CA THR A 185 3.05 -1.37 18.12
C THR A 185 2.52 -2.44 19.07
N ARG A 186 3.33 -3.47 19.38
CA ARG A 186 2.96 -4.72 20.08
C ARG A 186 1.86 -5.55 19.41
N ASP A 187 1.28 -5.05 18.32
CA ASP A 187 0.23 -5.65 17.53
C ASP A 187 0.25 -5.01 16.13
N VAL A 188 1.19 -5.47 15.30
CA VAL A 188 1.39 -4.93 13.96
C VAL A 188 0.14 -5.11 13.10
N LYS A 189 -0.65 -6.17 13.34
CA LYS A 189 -1.89 -6.43 12.62
C LYS A 189 -2.93 -5.34 12.91
N ARG A 190 -3.10 -4.96 14.17
CA ARG A 190 -3.99 -3.86 14.56
C ARG A 190 -3.49 -2.52 13.99
N TYR A 191 -2.19 -2.27 14.06
CA TYR A 191 -1.59 -1.07 13.47
C TYR A 191 -1.85 -0.99 11.95
N LYS A 192 -1.62 -2.10 11.23
CA LYS A 192 -1.94 -2.24 9.80
C LYS A 192 -3.41 -1.98 9.51
N ASN A 193 -4.34 -2.55 10.29
CA ASN A 193 -5.77 -2.31 10.08
C ASN A 193 -6.14 -0.83 10.27
N SER A 194 -5.48 -0.14 11.20
CA SER A 194 -5.64 1.30 11.39
C SER A 194 -5.07 2.09 10.21
N ALA A 195 -3.94 1.66 9.64
CA ALA A 195 -3.38 2.24 8.42
C ALA A 195 -4.31 2.04 7.21
N ASP A 196 -4.87 0.84 7.02
CA ASP A 196 -5.86 0.54 5.99
C ASP A 196 -7.08 1.47 6.10
N GLN A 197 -7.64 1.60 7.30
CA GLN A 197 -8.76 2.51 7.56
C GLN A 197 -8.39 3.97 7.25
N TYR A 198 -7.18 4.40 7.62
CA TYR A 198 -6.69 5.75 7.39
C TYR A 198 -6.51 6.06 5.89
N PHE A 199 -5.91 5.14 5.13
CA PHE A 199 -5.73 5.29 3.69
C PHE A 199 -7.02 5.02 2.90
N GLY A 200 -8.04 4.42 3.51
CA GLY A 200 -9.28 4.04 2.84
C GLY A 200 -9.11 2.84 1.91
N ILE A 201 -8.22 1.91 2.26
CA ILE A 201 -7.86 0.75 1.44
C ILE A 201 -8.05 -0.57 2.19
N LYS A 202 -7.97 -1.68 1.47
CA LYS A 202 -7.87 -3.03 2.03
C LYS A 202 -6.62 -3.71 1.47
N SER A 203 -5.52 -3.69 2.22
CA SER A 203 -4.25 -4.27 1.79
C SER A 203 -4.07 -5.72 2.31
N LYS A 204 -3.09 -6.46 1.77
CA LYS A 204 -2.57 -7.71 2.36
C LYS A 204 -1.64 -7.39 3.54
N GLU A 205 -0.87 -8.37 4.02
CA GLU A 205 0.17 -8.11 5.01
C GLU A 205 1.18 -7.06 4.49
N PRO A 206 1.70 -6.18 5.36
CA PRO A 206 2.63 -5.14 4.93
C PRO A 206 3.95 -5.73 4.41
N LEU A 207 4.58 -5.01 3.48
CA LEU A 207 5.96 -5.28 3.09
C LEU A 207 6.89 -4.53 4.06
N TYR A 208 7.71 -5.29 4.79
CA TYR A 208 8.67 -4.71 5.74
C TYR A 208 10.00 -4.43 5.05
N VAL A 209 10.49 -3.20 5.18
CA VAL A 209 11.74 -2.76 4.57
C VAL A 209 12.69 -2.23 5.64
N ASP A 210 13.90 -2.79 5.69
CA ASP A 210 14.95 -2.32 6.60
C ASP A 210 15.66 -1.07 6.06
N GLY A 211 15.15 0.08 6.48
CA GLY A 211 15.73 1.39 6.16
C GLY A 211 16.90 1.80 7.05
N SER A 212 17.29 0.97 8.03
CA SER A 212 18.41 1.30 8.93
C SER A 212 19.75 1.36 8.20
N SER A 213 20.66 2.20 8.67
CA SER A 213 22.03 2.26 8.14
C SER A 213 22.84 1.01 8.47
N SER A 214 23.69 0.59 7.52
CA SER A 214 24.48 -0.65 7.61
C SER A 214 25.50 -0.62 8.76
N TRP A 215 25.94 0.56 9.17
CA TRP A 215 26.77 0.82 10.33
C TRP A 215 26.27 2.11 11.00
N GLY A 216 25.94 2.04 12.30
CA GLY A 216 25.19 3.09 13.01
C GLY A 216 25.76 4.50 12.82
N GLY A 217 24.97 5.37 12.19
CA GLY A 217 25.17 6.82 12.15
C GLY A 217 26.25 7.35 11.21
N SER A 218 26.81 6.54 10.29
CA SER A 218 27.79 7.04 9.32
C SER A 218 27.22 7.42 7.96
N GLU A 219 25.94 7.15 7.71
CA GLU A 219 25.26 7.52 6.47
C GLU A 219 24.43 8.79 6.72
N SER A 220 24.50 9.73 5.78
CA SER A 220 23.63 10.90 5.68
C SER A 220 22.22 10.54 5.21
N GLY A 221 21.26 11.45 5.37
CA GLY A 221 19.91 11.31 4.82
C GLY A 221 19.93 11.10 3.31
N SER A 222 20.82 11.80 2.58
CA SER A 222 20.98 11.62 1.13
C SER A 222 21.50 10.23 0.75
N GLU A 223 22.42 9.65 1.52
CA GLU A 223 22.94 8.30 1.28
C GLU A 223 21.85 7.25 1.55
N ARG A 224 21.11 7.38 2.65
CA ARG A 224 19.98 6.49 2.96
C ARG A 224 18.91 6.52 1.87
N LYS A 225 18.62 7.70 1.32
CA LYS A 225 17.72 7.86 0.18
C LYS A 225 18.23 7.16 -1.07
N THR A 226 19.52 7.30 -1.40
CA THR A 226 20.12 6.58 -2.53
C THR A 226 19.98 5.06 -2.35
N ARG A 227 20.23 4.58 -1.13
CA ARG A 227 20.10 3.17 -0.78
C ARG A 227 18.66 2.66 -0.89
N GLY A 228 17.67 3.48 -0.55
CA GLY A 228 16.25 3.14 -0.74
C GLY A 228 15.84 3.06 -2.21
N TYR A 229 16.41 3.92 -3.06
CA TYR A 229 16.23 3.84 -4.51
C TYR A 229 16.80 2.52 -5.06
N ASP A 230 18.03 2.17 -4.70
CA ASP A 230 18.69 0.93 -5.14
C ASP A 230 17.97 -0.31 -4.61
N TYR A 231 17.56 -0.31 -3.34
CA TYR A 231 16.74 -1.38 -2.76
C TYR A 231 15.45 -1.60 -3.57
N CYS A 232 14.72 -0.52 -3.87
CA CYS A 232 13.47 -0.64 -4.62
C CYS A 232 13.71 -1.16 -6.04
N LYS A 233 14.82 -0.76 -6.68
CA LYS A 233 15.22 -1.24 -7.99
C LYS A 233 15.52 -2.74 -7.99
N GLU A 234 16.26 -3.22 -6.99
CA GLU A 234 16.60 -4.64 -6.86
C GLU A 234 15.37 -5.50 -6.52
N ASN A 235 14.41 -4.96 -5.77
CA ASN A 235 13.23 -5.68 -5.27
C ASN A 235 11.95 -5.31 -6.03
N PHE A 236 12.04 -4.61 -7.17
CA PHE A 236 10.90 -4.02 -7.86
C PHE A 236 9.80 -5.03 -8.20
N ASN A 237 10.19 -6.22 -8.67
CA ASN A 237 9.25 -7.28 -9.03
C ASN A 237 8.45 -7.80 -7.83
N GLU A 238 9.08 -7.93 -6.67
CA GLU A 238 8.38 -8.38 -5.45
C GLU A 238 7.47 -7.27 -4.91
N ILE A 239 7.96 -6.02 -4.92
CA ILE A 239 7.18 -4.86 -4.50
C ILE A 239 5.93 -4.71 -5.37
N LYS A 240 6.03 -4.83 -6.70
CA LYS A 240 4.87 -4.68 -7.61
C LYS A 240 3.98 -5.92 -7.73
N LYS A 241 4.42 -7.10 -7.28
CA LYS A 241 3.69 -8.36 -7.44
C LYS A 241 2.27 -8.26 -6.88
N GLY A 242 1.24 -8.56 -7.67
CA GLY A 242 -0.15 -8.46 -7.18
C GLY A 242 -0.76 -7.06 -7.17
N LEU A 243 -0.03 -6.02 -7.60
CA LEU A 243 -0.50 -4.63 -7.51
C LEU A 243 -1.60 -4.31 -8.54
N GLY A 244 -1.46 -4.75 -9.79
CA GLY A 244 -2.39 -4.33 -10.86
C GLY A 244 -2.40 -2.81 -11.04
N LYS A 245 -3.59 -2.20 -11.08
CA LYS A 245 -3.80 -0.74 -11.10
C LYS A 245 -3.80 -0.06 -9.73
N GLU A 246 -3.64 -0.83 -8.65
CA GLU A 246 -3.67 -0.29 -7.30
C GLU A 246 -2.42 0.54 -6.96
N LYS A 247 -2.51 1.27 -5.86
CA LYS A 247 -1.45 2.18 -5.40
C LYS A 247 -0.59 1.57 -4.32
N ILE A 248 0.63 2.09 -4.21
CA ILE A 248 1.54 1.79 -3.10
C ILE A 248 1.49 2.94 -2.08
N TYR A 249 1.38 2.57 -0.80
CA TYR A 249 1.39 3.46 0.35
C TYR A 249 2.61 3.16 1.21
N LEU A 250 3.16 4.19 1.84
CA LEU A 250 4.36 4.05 2.66
C LEU A 250 4.13 4.65 4.05
N ILE A 251 4.61 3.97 5.07
CA ILE A 251 4.79 4.52 6.41
C ILE A 251 6.24 4.28 6.80
N SER A 252 6.96 5.34 7.08
CA SER A 252 8.37 5.31 7.42
C SER A 252 8.63 5.96 8.76
N HIS A 253 9.68 5.52 9.45
CA HIS A 253 10.06 6.08 10.75
C HIS A 253 11.56 6.32 10.87
N SER A 254 11.98 7.41 11.53
CA SER A 254 13.40 7.70 11.82
C SER A 254 14.23 7.71 10.51
N GLU A 255 15.39 7.05 10.49
CA GLU A 255 16.23 6.83 9.30
C GLU A 255 15.46 6.30 8.07
N GLY A 256 14.36 5.56 8.31
CA GLY A 256 13.50 5.02 7.26
C GLY A 256 12.80 6.10 6.42
N GLY A 257 12.69 7.34 6.92
CA GLY A 257 12.12 8.47 6.19
C GLY A 257 12.86 8.77 4.89
N ALA A 258 14.18 8.90 4.98
CA ALA A 258 15.05 9.10 3.83
C ALA A 258 15.01 7.90 2.86
N HIS A 259 15.09 6.70 3.41
CA HIS A 259 15.05 5.46 2.62
C HIS A 259 13.73 5.33 1.84
N ALA A 260 12.59 5.64 2.47
CA ALA A 260 11.29 5.65 1.82
C ALA A 260 11.19 6.69 0.70
N ALA A 261 11.80 7.87 0.84
CA ALA A 261 11.86 8.86 -0.24
C ALA A 261 12.56 8.30 -1.49
N GLY A 262 13.62 7.50 -1.29
CA GLY A 262 14.32 6.78 -2.36
C GLY A 262 13.45 5.74 -3.07
N ILE A 263 12.73 4.93 -2.28
CA ILE A 263 11.78 3.94 -2.80
C ILE A 263 10.72 4.63 -3.66
N CYS A 264 10.10 5.68 -3.12
CA CYS A 264 9.07 6.45 -3.82
C CYS A 264 9.57 7.03 -5.14
N LYS A 265 10.79 7.55 -5.17
CA LYS A 265 11.40 8.07 -6.39
C LYS A 265 11.49 7.00 -7.47
N TYR A 266 12.03 5.83 -7.15
CA TYR A 266 12.14 4.74 -8.12
C TYR A 266 10.77 4.26 -8.61
N LEU A 267 9.81 4.05 -7.69
CA LEU A 267 8.44 3.66 -8.04
C LEU A 267 7.79 4.65 -9.01
N SER A 268 7.92 5.96 -8.73
CA SER A 268 7.39 7.02 -9.58
C SER A 268 8.05 7.03 -10.97
N GLU A 269 9.36 6.82 -11.05
CA GLU A 269 10.11 6.72 -12.32
C GLU A 269 9.68 5.50 -13.15
N GLN A 270 9.22 4.42 -12.50
CA GLN A 270 8.64 3.25 -13.17
C GLN A 270 7.14 3.40 -13.48
N GLY A 271 6.55 4.56 -13.20
CA GLY A 271 5.14 4.84 -13.44
C GLY A 271 4.18 4.13 -12.47
N ILE A 272 4.66 3.71 -11.29
CA ILE A 272 3.81 3.21 -10.21
C ILE A 272 3.26 4.40 -9.42
N GLU A 273 1.94 4.46 -9.26
CA GLU A 273 1.29 5.49 -8.47
C GLU A 273 1.51 5.26 -6.97
N ILE A 274 1.97 6.31 -6.29
CA ILE A 274 2.03 6.36 -4.83
C ILE A 274 0.74 6.98 -4.34
N GLY A 275 0.02 6.25 -3.50
CA GLY A 275 -1.22 6.73 -2.89
C GLY A 275 -0.94 7.80 -1.83
N GLU A 276 -0.10 7.46 -0.86
CA GLU A 276 0.38 8.39 0.17
C GLU A 276 1.63 7.86 0.88
N SER A 277 2.51 8.77 1.32
CA SER A 277 3.68 8.47 2.16
C SER A 277 3.62 9.25 3.48
N LEU A 278 3.73 8.54 4.60
CA LEU A 278 3.80 9.11 5.94
C LEU A 278 5.21 8.98 6.51
N MET A 279 5.84 10.11 6.82
CA MET A 279 7.16 10.20 7.43
C MET A 279 7.02 10.54 8.92
N LEU A 280 7.21 9.52 9.77
CA LEU A 280 7.05 9.59 11.21
C LEU A 280 8.40 9.86 11.87
N SER A 281 8.59 11.01 12.51
CA SER A 281 9.87 11.38 13.14
C SER A 281 11.05 11.09 12.21
N ALA A 282 11.05 11.63 10.98
CA ALA A 282 12.10 11.35 10.00
C ALA A 282 13.43 11.98 10.42
N ASP A 283 14.47 11.17 10.52
CA ASP A 283 15.81 11.62 10.90
C ASP A 283 16.51 12.32 9.74
N GLU A 284 17.37 13.30 10.06
CA GLU A 284 18.12 14.10 9.07
C GLU A 284 17.25 14.65 7.94
N GLY A 285 16.05 15.14 8.30
CA GLY A 285 15.06 15.59 7.33
C GLY A 285 15.56 16.70 6.39
N ASP A 286 16.52 17.50 6.83
CA ASP A 286 17.15 18.58 6.07
C ASP A 286 18.26 18.12 5.11
N GLU A 287 18.63 16.84 5.10
CA GLU A 287 19.67 16.27 4.24
C GLU A 287 19.14 15.58 2.99
N PHE A 288 17.82 15.50 2.82
CA PHE A 288 17.20 14.92 1.64
C PHE A 288 15.90 15.62 1.26
N SER A 289 15.39 15.26 0.09
CA SER A 289 14.13 15.76 -0.44
C SER A 289 13.23 14.61 -0.89
N VAL A 290 11.94 14.89 -0.93
CA VAL A 290 10.94 14.06 -1.61
C VAL A 290 10.80 14.55 -3.05
N GLU A 291 11.15 13.70 -4.02
CA GLU A 291 10.78 13.89 -5.42
C GLU A 291 9.50 13.14 -5.77
N GLY A 292 8.82 13.63 -6.80
CA GLY A 292 7.53 13.11 -7.24
C GLY A 292 6.38 14.02 -6.81
N ASN A 293 5.23 13.85 -7.45
CA ASN A 293 4.01 14.59 -7.15
C ASN A 293 2.99 13.64 -6.54
N TYR A 294 3.19 13.26 -5.27
CA TYR A 294 2.29 12.40 -4.52
C TYR A 294 2.08 12.94 -3.09
N PRO A 295 0.97 12.59 -2.42
CA PRO A 295 0.73 12.98 -1.04
C PRO A 295 1.80 12.45 -0.09
N CYS A 296 2.57 13.34 0.53
CA CYS A 296 3.62 13.04 1.47
C CYS A 296 3.51 13.97 2.69
N TYR A 297 3.43 13.39 3.88
CA TYR A 297 3.23 14.14 5.12
C TYR A 297 4.28 13.76 6.15
N GLN A 298 4.93 14.75 6.73
CA GLN A 298 5.90 14.56 7.81
C GLN A 298 5.29 15.00 9.14
N ILE A 299 5.41 14.15 10.16
CA ILE A 299 4.98 14.47 11.51
C ILE A 299 6.08 14.14 12.51
N VAL A 300 6.34 15.08 13.42
CA VAL A 300 7.31 14.95 14.51
C VAL A 300 6.59 15.19 15.84
N ALA A 301 6.98 14.46 16.87
CA ALA A 301 6.47 14.67 18.22
C ALA A 301 7.41 15.60 19.01
N GLY A 302 6.83 16.36 19.93
CA GLY A 302 7.55 16.98 21.03
C GLY A 302 6.86 16.68 22.36
N TYR A 303 7.42 17.14 23.47
CA TYR A 303 6.87 16.94 24.81
C TYR A 303 7.04 18.19 25.67
N LEU A 304 6.21 18.29 26.70
CA LEU A 304 6.26 19.37 27.67
C LEU A 304 7.01 18.92 28.92
N SER A 305 7.88 19.78 29.42
CA SER A 305 8.51 19.66 30.74
C SER A 305 8.27 20.93 31.56
N LYS A 306 8.65 20.92 32.84
CA LYS A 306 8.62 22.12 33.69
C LYS A 306 10.02 22.51 34.08
N ASP A 307 10.37 23.77 33.89
CA ASP A 307 11.55 24.35 34.49
C ASP A 307 11.44 24.24 36.02
N TRP A 308 12.45 23.65 36.65
CA TRP A 308 12.38 23.34 38.08
C TRP A 308 12.36 24.61 38.95
N LEU A 309 12.99 25.69 38.48
CA LEU A 309 13.14 26.95 39.22
C LEU A 309 11.96 27.90 38.99
N THR A 310 11.64 28.19 37.73
CA THR A 310 10.63 29.17 37.33
C THR A 310 9.23 28.57 37.18
N ARG A 311 9.11 27.23 37.18
CA ARG A 311 7.87 26.47 36.93
C ARG A 311 7.24 26.72 35.55
N LYS A 312 7.94 27.43 34.66
CA LYS A 312 7.53 27.65 33.27
C LYS A 312 7.50 26.34 32.51
N THR A 313 6.52 26.19 31.64
CA THR A 313 6.37 25.02 30.78
C THR A 313 7.28 25.15 29.57
N ILE A 314 8.17 24.19 29.40
CA ILE A 314 9.14 24.12 28.32
C ILE A 314 8.65 23.12 27.28
N PHE A 315 8.68 23.49 26.01
CA PHE A 315 8.48 22.54 24.93
C PHE A 315 9.83 22.04 24.42
N HIS A 316 9.97 20.72 24.33
CA HIS A 316 11.10 20.04 23.73
C HIS A 316 10.61 19.32 22.47
N ILE A 317 11.32 19.50 21.37
CA ILE A 317 11.12 18.68 20.17
C ILE A 317 11.80 17.33 20.41
N ASP A 318 11.36 16.28 19.72
CA ASP A 318 12.10 15.02 19.66
C ASP A 318 13.60 15.27 19.42
N PRO A 319 14.47 14.91 20.38
CA PRO A 319 15.89 15.23 20.32
C PRO A 319 16.64 14.43 19.26
N VAL A 320 16.04 13.36 18.72
CA VAL A 320 16.67 12.55 17.67
C VAL A 320 16.63 13.31 16.35
N VAL A 321 15.45 13.81 15.97
CA VAL A 321 15.21 14.38 14.63
C VAL A 321 15.14 15.89 14.59
N MET A 322 14.98 16.52 15.75
CA MET A 322 14.91 17.97 15.90
C MET A 322 13.82 18.59 15.00
N ASP A 323 13.98 19.86 14.62
CA ASP A 323 13.01 20.58 13.77
C ASP A 323 13.36 20.52 12.27
N ASN A 324 13.83 19.35 11.82
CA ASN A 324 14.35 19.16 10.46
C ASN A 324 13.22 18.78 9.51
N LYS A 325 12.66 19.78 8.83
CA LYS A 325 11.62 19.60 7.80
C LYS A 325 12.21 19.07 6.50
N VAL A 326 11.65 17.97 6.02
CA VAL A 326 11.97 17.38 4.72
C VAL A 326 11.49 18.26 3.58
N GLN A 327 12.38 18.58 2.65
CA GLN A 327 12.01 19.35 1.47
C GLN A 327 11.10 18.52 0.56
N GLY A 328 9.99 19.11 0.07
CA GLY A 328 9.10 18.47 -0.89
C GLY A 328 7.88 17.77 -0.28
N VAL A 329 7.78 17.65 1.05
CA VAL A 329 6.56 17.17 1.71
C VAL A 329 5.41 18.16 1.53
N ASN A 330 4.19 17.66 1.42
CA ASN A 330 2.99 18.50 1.27
C ASN A 330 2.65 19.25 2.55
N ARG A 331 2.86 18.62 3.72
CA ARG A 331 2.76 19.27 5.03
C ARG A 331 3.77 18.71 6.00
N TYR A 332 4.25 19.59 6.87
CA TYR A 332 5.05 19.26 8.04
C TYR A 332 4.34 19.73 9.31
N GLY A 333 4.31 18.89 10.34
CA GLY A 333 3.72 19.25 11.63
C GLY A 333 4.54 18.75 12.79
N VAL A 334 4.70 19.59 13.81
CA VAL A 334 5.27 19.20 15.10
C VAL A 334 4.19 19.31 16.15
N TYR A 335 3.77 18.18 16.72
CA TYR A 335 2.70 18.13 17.70
C TYR A 335 3.22 17.92 19.13
N ILE A 336 2.42 18.35 20.09
CA ILE A 336 2.68 18.19 21.52
C ILE A 336 2.13 16.84 21.96
N SER A 337 3.02 15.89 22.19
CA SER A 337 2.67 14.55 22.67
C SER A 337 2.57 14.49 24.19
N ASN A 338 2.04 13.38 24.69
CA ASN A 338 2.09 13.01 26.11
C ASN A 338 3.34 12.19 26.48
N GLY A 339 4.29 12.05 25.54
CA GLY A 339 5.56 11.36 25.76
C GLY A 339 6.52 12.16 26.64
N GLY A 340 7.73 11.64 26.78
CA GLY A 340 8.86 12.33 27.39
C GLY A 340 10.15 12.05 26.63
N PHE A 341 11.28 12.53 27.14
CA PHE A 341 12.59 12.41 26.49
C PHE A 341 12.90 11.01 25.92
N GLY A 342 12.62 9.94 26.68
CA GLY A 342 12.91 8.57 26.25
C GLY A 342 11.85 7.90 25.37
N THR A 343 10.67 8.52 25.16
CA THR A 343 9.55 7.91 24.42
C THR A 343 9.04 8.76 23.25
N VAL A 344 9.39 10.05 23.21
CA VAL A 344 8.88 10.99 22.21
C VAL A 344 9.22 10.59 20.77
N HIS A 345 10.39 9.98 20.54
CA HIS A 345 10.78 9.58 19.19
C HIS A 345 9.82 8.55 18.60
N GLY A 346 9.63 7.41 19.29
CA GLY A 346 8.81 6.30 18.82
C GLY A 346 7.30 6.49 18.96
N ILE A 347 6.83 7.53 19.66
CA ILE A 347 5.40 7.75 19.88
C ILE A 347 4.63 8.08 18.59
N THR A 348 5.33 8.55 17.55
CA THR A 348 4.73 8.77 16.23
C THR A 348 4.29 7.47 15.54
N ILE A 349 4.80 6.30 15.93
CA ILE A 349 4.33 4.98 15.44
C ILE A 349 2.98 4.56 16.08
N GLY A 350 2.40 5.37 16.98
CA GLY A 350 1.08 5.08 17.55
C GLY A 350 -0.08 5.22 16.55
N GLU A 351 -1.13 4.41 16.70
CA GLU A 351 -2.36 4.49 15.88
C GLU A 351 -3.03 5.88 15.92
N SER A 352 -2.89 6.61 17.03
CA SER A 352 -3.41 7.98 17.17
C SER A 352 -2.78 8.96 16.17
N THR A 353 -1.59 8.65 15.65
CA THR A 353 -0.89 9.47 14.67
C THR A 353 -1.67 9.58 13.38
N PHE A 354 -2.40 8.54 12.95
CA PHE A 354 -3.26 8.63 11.77
C PHE A 354 -4.29 9.75 11.90
N GLY A 355 -4.92 9.88 13.07
CA GLY A 355 -5.84 10.99 13.36
C GLY A 355 -5.15 12.36 13.37
N LEU A 356 -3.92 12.44 13.88
CA LEU A 356 -3.12 13.66 13.86
C LEU A 356 -2.76 14.08 12.43
N VAL A 357 -2.38 13.13 11.56
CA VAL A 357 -2.07 13.44 10.16
C VAL A 357 -3.35 13.85 9.42
N SER A 358 -4.49 13.18 9.62
CA SER A 358 -5.78 13.62 9.07
C SER A 358 -6.11 15.06 9.47
N LYS A 359 -5.82 15.47 10.71
CA LYS A 359 -5.94 16.87 11.14
C LYS A 359 -4.93 17.76 10.39
N LEU A 360 -3.64 17.41 10.40
CA LEU A 360 -2.55 18.17 9.77
C LEU A 360 -2.86 18.57 8.32
N LYS A 361 -3.43 17.64 7.54
CA LYS A 361 -3.84 17.90 6.15
C LYS A 361 -4.80 19.08 6.00
N ASN A 362 -5.66 19.29 6.99
CA ASN A 362 -6.77 20.24 6.95
C ASN A 362 -6.53 21.50 7.79
N ILE A 363 -5.43 21.57 8.56
CA ILE A 363 -5.14 22.74 9.39
C ILE A 363 -4.91 23.97 8.53
N VAL A 364 -5.59 25.06 8.88
CA VAL A 364 -5.34 26.40 8.33
C VAL A 364 -4.60 27.23 9.37
N VAL A 365 -3.43 27.75 9.00
CA VAL A 365 -2.67 28.68 9.83
C VAL A 365 -3.03 30.10 9.42
N ILE A 366 -3.38 30.94 10.41
CA ILE A 366 -3.72 32.35 10.21
C ILE A 366 -2.86 33.25 11.11
N PRO A 367 -2.57 34.49 10.66
CA PRO A 367 -2.03 35.51 11.55
C PRO A 367 -3.10 35.92 12.58
N ALA A 368 -2.65 36.21 13.80
CA ALA A 368 -3.46 36.70 14.90
C ALA A 368 -2.67 37.70 15.75
N LEU A 369 -3.36 38.43 16.63
CA LEU A 369 -2.72 39.32 17.59
C LEU A 369 -2.69 38.64 18.97
N ASN A 370 -1.53 38.68 19.63
CA ASN A 370 -1.40 38.31 21.03
C ASN A 370 -1.97 39.42 21.95
N SER A 371 -1.98 39.18 23.27
CA SER A 371 -2.44 40.12 24.31
C SER A 371 -1.71 41.46 24.33
N ARG A 372 -0.51 41.56 23.74
CA ARG A 372 0.28 42.80 23.63
C ARG A 372 0.12 43.49 22.27
N GLY A 373 -0.75 42.99 21.40
CA GLY A 373 -0.93 43.50 20.03
C GLY A 373 0.21 43.12 19.06
N GLY A 374 1.06 42.17 19.42
CA GLY A 374 2.08 41.59 18.54
C GLY A 374 1.49 40.52 17.61
N SER A 375 1.99 40.43 16.38
CA SER A 375 1.58 39.43 15.39
C SER A 375 2.13 38.05 15.75
N VAL A 376 1.26 37.05 15.76
CA VAL A 376 1.57 35.63 15.98
C VAL A 376 0.82 34.75 14.98
N HIS A 377 1.20 33.47 14.88
CA HIS A 377 0.48 32.50 14.05
C HIS A 377 -0.31 31.53 14.94
N GLN A 378 -1.52 31.16 14.52
CA GLN A 378 -2.34 30.17 15.20
C GLN A 378 -3.14 29.36 14.18
N THR A 379 -3.69 28.23 14.60
CA THR A 379 -4.59 27.42 13.77
C THR A 379 -6.03 27.98 13.80
N SER A 380 -6.81 27.67 12.77
CA SER A 380 -8.23 28.00 12.67
C SER A 380 -9.05 26.75 12.29
N PRO A 381 -9.93 26.25 13.17
CA PRO A 381 -10.12 26.67 14.57
C PRO A 381 -8.85 26.47 15.41
N MET A 382 -8.75 27.17 16.54
CA MET A 382 -7.61 27.05 17.45
C MET A 382 -7.47 25.60 17.94
N ASP A 383 -6.29 25.04 17.73
CA ASP A 383 -5.85 23.71 18.14
C ASP A 383 -4.47 23.84 18.80
N GLU A 384 -4.45 23.68 20.13
CA GLU A 384 -3.26 23.80 20.96
C GLU A 384 -2.49 22.48 21.09
N ASP A 385 -2.78 21.47 20.27
CA ASP A 385 -1.99 20.24 20.20
C ASP A 385 -0.78 20.39 19.27
N TRP A 386 -0.63 21.52 18.58
CA TRP A 386 0.46 21.77 17.65
C TRP A 386 1.42 22.84 18.17
N TYR A 387 2.72 22.57 18.00
CA TYR A 387 3.79 23.55 18.19
C TYR A 387 4.08 24.29 16.88
N ARG A 388 4.10 23.56 15.75
CA ARG A 388 4.48 24.11 14.44
C ARG A 388 3.66 23.44 13.34
N ILE A 389 3.36 24.22 12.30
CA ILE A 389 2.86 23.74 11.02
C ILE A 389 3.68 24.40 9.92
N ASP A 390 4.29 23.60 9.07
CA ASP A 390 5.19 24.03 8.01
C ASP A 390 6.26 25.00 8.55
N ASP A 391 6.25 26.25 8.09
CA ASP A 391 7.26 27.25 8.44
C ASP A 391 6.80 28.15 9.62
N TYR A 392 5.62 27.87 10.19
CA TYR A 392 5.00 28.68 11.22
C TYR A 392 5.08 28.01 12.59
N VAL A 393 5.83 28.64 13.51
CA VAL A 393 5.72 28.34 14.94
C VAL A 393 4.45 28.97 15.49
N LEU A 394 3.64 28.16 16.17
CA LEU A 394 2.31 28.54 16.61
C LEU A 394 2.33 29.13 18.03
N TYR A 395 1.53 30.18 18.21
CA TYR A 395 1.15 30.65 19.51
C TYR A 395 0.32 29.58 20.22
N ASN A 396 0.82 29.11 21.36
CA ASN A 396 0.24 28.00 22.10
C ASN A 396 0.31 28.30 23.60
N LYS A 397 -0.85 28.35 24.26
CA LYS A 397 -0.92 28.73 25.68
C LYS A 397 -0.35 27.66 26.62
N LYS A 398 -0.14 26.44 26.13
CA LYS A 398 0.50 25.36 26.89
C LYS A 398 2.03 25.54 26.99
N ILE A 399 2.62 26.42 26.20
CA ILE A 399 4.09 26.61 26.12
C ILE A 399 4.45 28.00 26.64
N ASP A 400 5.34 28.07 27.63
CA ASP A 400 5.90 29.34 28.13
C ASP A 400 7.28 29.59 27.52
N LEU A 401 8.06 28.52 27.28
CA LEU A 401 9.42 28.55 26.76
C LEU A 401 9.52 27.69 25.48
N TYR A 402 9.82 28.36 24.38
CA TYR A 402 9.96 27.77 23.05
C TYR A 402 11.43 27.55 22.72
N PRO A 403 11.83 26.40 22.16
CA PRO A 403 13.22 26.14 21.79
C PRO A 403 13.63 27.07 20.65
N ARG A 404 14.86 27.61 20.70
CA ARG A 404 15.46 28.25 19.52
C ARG A 404 15.98 27.18 18.57
N LEU A 405 15.74 27.39 17.28
CA LEU A 405 16.23 26.53 16.21
C LEU A 405 17.77 26.36 16.30
N ASN A 406 18.25 25.12 16.12
CA ASN A 406 19.65 24.73 15.91
C ASN A 406 20.66 24.94 17.07
N SER A 407 20.38 24.57 18.32
CA SER A 407 21.41 24.58 19.38
C SER A 407 21.68 23.21 19.99
N ASN A 408 22.75 22.55 19.54
CA ASN A 408 23.13 21.19 19.95
C ASN A 408 23.79 21.06 21.33
N ILE A 409 24.03 22.14 22.10
CA ILE A 409 24.86 22.04 23.32
C ILE A 409 24.37 22.93 24.50
N SER A 410 23.50 23.90 24.25
CA SER A 410 22.76 24.63 25.31
C SER A 410 21.47 25.19 24.72
N GLU A 411 20.32 24.61 25.06
CA GLU A 411 19.04 25.07 24.53
C GLU A 411 18.76 26.51 24.97
N ALA A 412 18.91 27.44 24.04
CA ALA A 412 18.47 28.81 24.25
C ALA A 412 16.96 28.84 24.00
N TYR A 413 16.19 29.28 24.99
CA TYR A 413 14.73 29.40 24.87
C TYR A 413 14.32 30.85 24.62
N TYR A 414 13.24 31.06 23.87
CA TYR A 414 12.53 32.34 23.88
C TYR A 414 11.23 32.21 24.65
N GLN A 415 10.89 33.26 25.39
CA GLN A 415 9.64 33.31 26.13
C GLN A 415 8.49 33.55 25.17
N ARG A 416 7.33 32.96 25.47
CA ARG A 416 6.07 33.30 24.80
C ARG A 416 5.89 34.83 24.81
N GLN A 417 5.45 35.36 23.67
CA GLN A 417 5.18 36.78 23.51
C GLN A 417 3.72 37.04 23.88
N ASP A 418 3.41 37.23 25.17
CA ASP A 418 2.06 37.50 25.70
C ASP A 418 2.04 38.49 26.87
#